data_AF-A0A2V9HU74-F1
#
_entry.id   AF-A0A2V9HU74-F1
#
_cell.length_a   1.000
_cell.length_b   1.000
_cell.length_c   1.000
_cell.angle_alpha   90.00
_cell.angle_beta   90.00
_cell.angle_gamma   90.00
#
_symmetry.space_group_name_H-M   'P 1'
#
loop_
_entity.id
_entity.type
_entity.pdbx_description
1 polymer ?
#
loop_
_entity_poly.entity_id
_entity_poly.type
_entity_poly.pdbx_seq_one_letter_code
_entity_poly.pdbx_strand_id
1 'polypeptide(L)' 'MRYRSTFGKAPLTSLRGAMLRGLAPDGGLYMPVEIA' A
#
# COMPACT_ATOMS: atom_id res chain seq x y z
N MET A 1 -11.03 3.22 2.44
CA MET A 1 -10.23 2.66 1.32
C MET A 1 -8.98 2.01 1.87
N ARG A 2 -8.60 0.83 1.38
CA ARG A 2 -7.38 0.12 1.77
C ARG A 2 -6.36 0.14 0.64
N TYR A 3 -5.08 0.15 1.01
CA TYR A 3 -3.95 0.12 0.08
C TYR A 3 -3.13 -1.15 0.32
N ARG A 4 -2.75 -1.81 -0.77
CA ARG A 4 -1.86 -2.97 -0.81
C ARG A 4 -0.54 -2.60 -1.47
N SER A 5 0.53 -3.33 -1.18
CA SER A 5 1.73 -3.27 -2.00
C SER A 5 1.50 -3.95 -3.36
N THR A 6 2.14 -3.45 -4.41
CA THR A 6 2.21 -4.09 -5.72
C THR A 6 2.85 -5.48 -5.67
N PHE A 7 3.73 -5.75 -4.70
CA PHE A 7 4.31 -7.08 -4.50
C PHE A 7 3.47 -8.00 -3.60
N GLY A 8 2.43 -7.46 -2.96
CA GLY A 8 1.43 -8.24 -2.21
C GLY A 8 1.94 -8.91 -0.92
N LYS A 9 3.15 -8.59 -0.45
CA LYS A 9 3.75 -9.19 0.75
C LYS A 9 3.75 -8.25 1.95
N ALA A 10 3.48 -6.97 1.74
CA ALA A 10 3.29 -6.00 2.81
C ALA A 10 1.86 -6.04 3.41
N PRO A 11 1.70 -5.72 4.71
CA PRO A 11 0.39 -5.55 5.33
C PRO A 11 -0.45 -4.46 4.64
N LEU A 12 -1.78 -4.65 4.63
CA LEU A 12 -2.71 -3.63 4.19
C LEU A 12 -2.61 -2.37 5.06
N THR A 13 -2.76 -1.20 4.44
CA THR A 13 -2.68 0.09 5.13
C THR A 13 -3.74 1.08 4.63
N SER A 14 -3.83 2.22 5.31
CA SER A 14 -4.61 3.39 4.88
C SER A 14 -3.78 4.29 3.96
N LEU A 15 -4.44 5.23 3.25
CA LEU A 15 -3.72 6.24 2.44
C LEU A 15 -2.69 7.01 3.28
N ARG A 16 -3.07 7.48 4.48
CA ARG A 16 -2.16 8.18 5.39
C ARG A 16 -0.94 7.33 5.73
N GLY A 17 -1.14 6.03 6.00
CA GLY A 17 -0.05 5.11 6.29
C GLY A 17 0.88 4.90 5.09
N ALA A 18 0.32 4.78 3.89
CA ALA A 18 1.09 4.68 2.65
C ALA A 18 1.92 5.95 2.40
N MET A 19 1.33 7.14 2.54
CA MET A 19 2.01 8.41 2.33
C MET A 19 3.17 8.64 3.30
N LEU A 20 2.95 8.38 4.60
CA LEU A 20 3.99 8.60 5.61
C LEU A 20 5.16 7.62 5.48
N ARG A 21 4.91 6.42 4.96
CA ARG A 21 5.94 5.40 4.77
C ARG A 21 6.67 5.54 3.43
N GLY A 22 6.01 6.10 2.41
CA GLY A 22 6.52 6.15 1.05
C GLY A 22 6.46 4.77 0.41
N LEU A 23 7.57 4.02 0.49
CA LEU A 23 7.67 2.68 -0.07
C LEU A 23 7.03 1.63 0.86
N ALA A 24 6.42 0.60 0.28
CA ALA A 24 5.98 -0.54 1.08
C ALA A 24 7.19 -1.33 1.65
N PRO A 25 7.06 -1.99 2.81
CA PRO A 25 8.16 -2.75 3.43
C PRO A 25 8.74 -3.87 2.58
N ASP A 26 7.98 -4.38 1.61
CA ASP A 26 8.42 -5.40 0.67
C ASP A 26 9.13 -4.82 -0.56
N GLY A 27 9.34 -3.50 -0.61
CA GLY A 27 9.96 -2.79 -1.73
C GLY A 27 8.98 -2.40 -2.84
N GLY A 28 7.70 -2.76 -2.74
CA GLY A 28 6.67 -2.37 -3.70
C GLY A 28 6.10 -0.97 -3.47
N LEU A 29 5.22 -0.54 -4.37
CA LEU A 29 4.46 0.70 -4.25
C LEU A 29 3.08 0.42 -3.67
N TYR A 30 2.50 1.39 -2.97
CA TYR A 30 1.13 1.29 -2.48
C TYR A 30 0.11 1.63 -3.57
N MET A 31 -0.92 0.79 -3.73
CA MET A 31 -2.07 1.03 -4.61
C MET A 31 -3.39 0.65 -3.93
N PRO A 32 -4.54 1.24 -4.32
CA PRO A 32 -5.85 0.85 -3.80
C PRO A 32 -6.12 -0.65 -4.02
N VAL A 33 -6.80 -1.28 -3.06
CA VAL A 33 -7.24 -2.67 -3.21
C VAL A 33 -8.35 -2.79 -4.26
N GLU A 34 -9.22 -1.79 -4.33
CA GLU A 34 -10.32 -1.69 -5.30
C GLU A 34 -10.16 -0.39 -6.10
N ILE A 35 -10.33 -0.48 -7.41
CA ILE A 35 -10.39 0.64 -8.34
C ILE A 35 -11.82 0.63 -8.89
N ALA A 36 -12.54 1.73 -8.73
CA ALA A 36 -13.89 1.91 -9.25
C ALA A 36 -13.86 2.16 -10.77
#